data_AF-A0A7C7UE12-F1
#
_entry.id   AF-A0A7C7UE12-F1
#
_cell.length_a   1.000
_cell.length_b   1.000
_cell.length_c   1.000
_cell.angle_alpha   90.00
_cell.angle_beta   90.00
_cell.angle_gamma   90.00
#
_symmetry.space_group_name_H-M   'P 1'
#
loop_
_entity.id
_entity.type
_entity.pdbx_description
1 polymer ?
#
loop_
_entity_poly.entity_id
_entity_poly.type
_entity_poly.pdbx_seq_one_letter_code
_entity_poly.pdbx_strand_id
1 'polypeptide(L)'
;MRLDAQTKSLAVCFFIRANIVLGLIIVAVSMYLMVTGEYATIQARQEADAMLTRYGVGGLIYTVVFWYLCLFGKPFLQPSRH
;
A
#
# COMPACT_ATOMS: atom_id res chain seq x y z
N MET A 1 3.17 30.67 14.60
CA MET A 1 2.90 29.23 14.81
C MET A 1 1.92 28.59 13.80
N ARG A 2 1.53 29.22 12.67
CA ARG A 2 0.65 28.60 11.65
C ARG A 2 1.39 27.83 10.55
N LEU A 3 2.68 28.13 10.31
CA LEU A 3 3.51 27.47 9.29
C LEU A 3 3.72 25.98 9.58
N ASP A 4 3.92 25.58 10.85
CA ASP A 4 4.18 24.17 11.20
C ASP A 4 2.99 23.25 10.92
N ALA A 5 1.75 23.73 11.09
CA ALA A 5 0.56 22.91 10.87
C ALA A 5 0.34 22.58 9.39
N GLN A 6 0.68 23.51 8.50
CA GLN A 6 0.52 23.34 7.06
C GLN A 6 1.56 22.36 6.48
N THR A 7 2.82 22.45 6.93
CA THR A 7 3.90 21.53 6.53
C THR A 7 3.63 20.10 7.01
N LYS A 8 3.09 19.94 8.23
CA LYS A 8 2.70 18.63 8.78
C LYS A 8 1.57 17.98 7.97
N SER A 9 0.55 18.75 7.56
CA SER A 9 -0.55 18.22 6.73
C SER A 9 -0.06 17.73 5.36
N LEU A 10 0.85 18.49 4.71
CA LEU A 10 1.43 18.08 3.43
C LEU A 10 2.28 16.80 3.58
N ALA A 11 3.10 16.72 4.62
CA ALA A 11 3.94 15.56 4.89
C ALA A 11 3.11 14.29 5.16
N VAL A 12 2.01 14.39 5.92
CA VAL A 12 1.10 13.25 6.16
C VAL A 12 0.41 12.81 4.87
N CYS A 13 -0.03 13.75 4.04
CA CYS A 13 -0.66 13.42 2.76
C CYS A 13 0.32 12.71 1.81
N PHE A 14 1.57 13.18 1.75
CA PHE A 14 2.64 12.51 1.00
C PHE A 14 2.93 11.12 1.55
N PHE A 15 3.03 10.98 2.87
CA PHE A 15 3.25 9.69 3.54
C PHE A 15 2.13 8.69 3.21
N ILE A 16 0.85 9.08 3.34
CA ILE A 16 -0.28 8.19 3.02
C ILE A 16 -0.23 7.75 1.54
N ARG A 17 0.05 8.67 0.62
CA ARG A 17 0.18 8.35 -0.82
C ARG A 17 1.35 7.41 -1.10
N ALA A 18 2.49 7.61 -0.43
CA ALA A 18 3.64 6.73 -0.57
C ALA A 18 3.33 5.30 -0.09
N ASN A 19 2.58 5.14 1.00
CA ASN A 19 2.16 3.82 1.49
C ASN A 19 1.17 3.13 0.52
N ILE A 20 0.25 3.88 -0.10
CA ILE A 20 -0.63 3.33 -1.16
C ILE A 20 0.21 2.76 -2.31
N VAL A 21 1.20 3.52 -2.78
CA VAL A 21 2.10 3.08 -3.86
C VAL A 21 2.93 1.88 -3.43
N LEU A 22 3.45 1.86 -2.20
CA LEU A 22 4.20 0.73 -1.66
C LEU A 22 3.38 -0.56 -1.66
N GLY A 23 2.12 -0.51 -1.20
CA GLY A 23 1.22 -1.66 -1.22
C GLY A 23 0.99 -2.17 -2.65
N LEU A 24 0.79 -1.27 -3.61
CA LEU A 24 0.63 -1.64 -5.03
C LEU A 24 1.92 -2.26 -5.62
N ILE A 25 3.10 -1.78 -5.23
CA ILE A 25 4.38 -2.37 -5.66
C ILE A 25 4.49 -3.81 -5.14
N ILE A 26 4.16 -4.06 -3.87
CA ILE A 26 4.18 -5.41 -3.30
C ILE A 26 3.26 -6.35 -4.08
N VAL A 27 2.06 -5.89 -4.44
CA VAL A 27 1.12 -6.66 -5.26
C VAL A 27 1.69 -6.97 -6.63
N ALA A 28 2.23 -5.95 -7.31
CA ALA A 28 2.81 -6.09 -8.65
C ALA A 28 4.00 -7.06 -8.65
N VAL A 29 4.91 -6.95 -7.68
CA VAL A 29 6.05 -7.86 -7.53
C VAL A 29 5.59 -9.28 -7.22
N SER A 30 4.60 -9.44 -6.34
CA SER A 30 4.06 -10.77 -6.01
C SER A 30 3.45 -11.44 -7.25
N MET A 31 2.64 -10.70 -8.02
CA MET A 31 2.07 -11.20 -9.28
C MET A 31 3.14 -11.52 -10.32
N TYR A 32 4.14 -10.66 -10.47
CA TYR A 32 5.26 -10.91 -11.38
C TYR A 32 5.96 -12.23 -11.05
N LEU A 33 6.31 -12.45 -9.78
CA LEU A 33 6.97 -13.67 -9.33
C LEU A 33 6.11 -14.93 -9.50
N MET A 34 4.78 -14.83 -9.33
CA MET A 34 3.87 -15.96 -9.61
C MET A 34 3.86 -16.35 -11.10
N VAL A 35 4.00 -15.36 -11.99
CA VAL A 35 3.92 -15.59 -13.44
C VAL A 35 5.26 -16.07 -13.99
N THR A 36 6.38 -15.50 -13.53
CA THR A 36 7.72 -15.80 -14.05
C THR A 36 8.49 -16.83 -13.23
N GLY A 37 7.95 -17.28 -12.09
CA GLY A 37 8.58 -18.27 -11.24
C GLY A 37 8.71 -19.61 -11.94
N GLU A 38 9.95 -20.04 -12.21
CA GLU A 38 10.22 -21.42 -12.63
C GLU A 38 10.42 -22.30 -11.39
N TYR A 39 9.63 -23.37 -11.30
CA TYR A 39 9.65 -24.30 -10.18
C TYR A 39 10.03 -25.70 -10.65
N ALA A 40 10.96 -26.33 -9.94
CA ALA A 40 11.43 -27.68 -10.27
C ALA A 40 10.34 -28.76 -10.09
N THR A 41 9.37 -28.54 -9.21
CA THR A 41 8.28 -29.48 -8.94
C THR A 41 6.95 -28.74 -8.74
N ILE A 42 5.84 -29.44 -8.97
CA ILE A 42 4.48 -28.92 -8.74
C ILE A 42 4.27 -28.55 -7.26
N GLN A 43 4.87 -29.33 -6.36
CA GLN A 43 4.75 -29.11 -4.92
C GLN A 43 5.45 -27.81 -4.48
N ALA A 44 6.66 -27.55 -5.00
CA ALA A 44 7.37 -26.30 -4.75
C ALA A 44 6.61 -25.07 -5.29
N ARG A 45 5.92 -25.23 -6.44
CA ARG A 45 5.05 -24.18 -6.97
C ARG A 45 3.89 -23.86 -6.04
N GLN A 46 3.19 -24.87 -5.53
CA GLN A 46 2.04 -24.65 -4.65
C GLN A 46 2.41 -23.92 -3.36
N GLU A 47 3.54 -24.27 -2.74
CA GLU A 47 4.01 -23.60 -1.54
C GLU A 47 4.39 -22.14 -1.81
N ALA A 48 5.12 -21.89 -2.92
CA ALA A 48 5.50 -20.55 -3.32
C ALA A 48 4.29 -19.69 -3.70
N ASP A 49 3.36 -20.22 -4.49
CA ASP A 49 2.13 -19.54 -4.89
C ASP A 49 1.27 -19.20 -3.67
N ALA A 50 1.20 -20.08 -2.67
CA ALA A 50 0.47 -19.81 -1.42
C ALA A 50 1.09 -18.64 -0.65
N MET A 51 2.42 -18.55 -0.57
CA MET A 51 3.11 -17.43 0.08
C MET A 51 2.94 -16.13 -0.71
N LEU A 52 3.19 -16.15 -2.03
CA LEU A 52 3.03 -15.00 -2.89
C LEU A 52 1.59 -14.50 -2.89
N THR A 53 0.60 -15.39 -2.80
CA THR A 53 -0.82 -15.02 -2.72
C THR A 53 -1.11 -14.30 -1.42
N ARG A 54 -0.55 -14.74 -0.29
CA ARG A 54 -0.69 -14.03 0.98
C ARG A 54 -0.06 -12.63 0.91
N TYR A 55 1.10 -12.48 0.28
CA TYR A 55 1.73 -11.17 0.09
C TYR A 55 0.93 -10.26 -0.86
N GLY A 56 0.40 -10.81 -1.95
CA GLY A 56 -0.46 -10.08 -2.89
C GLY A 56 -1.76 -9.62 -2.22
N VAL A 57 -2.47 -10.52 -1.54
CA VAL A 57 -3.70 -10.16 -0.81
C VAL A 57 -3.40 -9.19 0.33
N GLY A 58 -2.32 -9.41 1.08
CA GLY A 58 -1.88 -8.51 2.15
C GLY A 58 -1.57 -7.10 1.63
N GLY A 59 -0.86 -7.00 0.51
CA GLY A 59 -0.56 -5.73 -0.15
C GLY A 59 -1.82 -5.01 -0.64
N LEU A 60 -2.79 -5.74 -1.20
CA LEU A 60 -4.10 -5.17 -1.60
C LEU A 60 -4.87 -4.62 -0.40
N ILE A 61 -5.00 -5.40 0.68
CA ILE A 61 -5.69 -4.98 1.90
C ILE A 61 -5.00 -3.72 2.47
N TYR A 62 -3.68 -3.74 2.53
CA TYR A 62 -2.88 -2.60 2.99
C TYR A 62 -3.16 -1.34 2.17
N THR A 63 -3.15 -1.44 0.83
CA THR A 63 -3.49 -0.33 -0.06
C THR A 63 -4.90 0.20 0.19
N VAL A 64 -5.89 -0.68 0.36
CA VAL A 64 -7.29 -0.30 0.64
C VAL A 64 -7.42 0.45 1.97
N VAL A 65 -6.72 0.00 3.02
CA VAL A 65 -6.71 0.69 4.33
C VAL A 65 -6.17 2.10 4.19
N PHE A 66 -5.01 2.28 3.55
CA PHE A 66 -4.43 3.61 3.36
C PHE A 66 -5.27 4.49 2.42
N TRP A 67 -5.94 3.90 1.43
CA TRP A 67 -6.88 4.60 0.57
C TRP A 67 -8.09 5.12 1.36
N TYR A 68 -8.66 4.31 2.25
CA TYR A 68 -9.73 4.73 3.15
C TYR A 68 -9.28 5.83 4.12
N LEU A 69 -8.08 5.73 4.70
CA LEU A 69 -7.49 6.81 5.49
C LEU A 69 -7.34 8.11 4.67
N CYS A 70 -7.05 8.00 3.38
CA CYS A 70 -6.97 9.12 2.45
C CYS A 70 -8.35 9.74 2.16
N LEU A 71 -9.41 8.94 2.06
CA LEU A 71 -10.78 9.42 1.82
C LEU A 71 -11.37 10.10 3.06
N PHE A 72 -11.28 9.44 4.22
CA PHE A 72 -11.88 9.90 5.47
C PHE A 72 -10.98 10.86 6.27
N GLY A 73 -9.67 10.89 6.00
CA GLY A 73 -8.73 11.81 6.64
C GLY A 73 -8.77 13.24 6.08
N LYS A 74 -9.32 13.45 4.87
CA LYS A 74 -9.44 14.78 4.24
C LYS A 74 -10.10 15.86 5.11
N PRO A 75 -11.24 15.62 5.79
CA PRO A 75 -11.84 16.63 6.67
C PRO A 75 -11.01 16.94 7.92
N PHE A 76 -10.15 16.02 8.38
CA PHE A 76 -9.31 16.21 9.58
C PHE A 76 -7.91 16.77 9.29
N LEU A 77 -7.44 16.67 8.04
CA LEU A 77 -6.11 17.11 7.60
C LEU A 77 -6.09 18.53 7.01
N GLN A 78 -7.24 19.11 6.69
CA GLN A 78 -7.31 20.49 6.24
C GLN A 78 -7.38 21.44 7.45
N PRO A 79 -6.40 22.34 7.66
CA PRO A 79 -6.56 23.39 8.65
C PRO A 79 -7.77 24.24 8.25
N SER A 80 -8.75 24.36 9.15
CA SER A 80 -9.95 25.15 8.93
C SER A 80 -9.57 26.53 8.39
N ARG A 81 -10.02 26.87 7.18
CA ARG A 81 -10.07 28.26 6.72
C ARG A 81 -11.22 28.95 7.46
N HIS A 82 -10.97 29.34 8.70
CA HIS A 82 -11.78 30.31 9.42
C HIS A 82 -10.87 31.43 9.93
#